data_AF-A0A292QNI9-F1
#
_entry.id   AF-A0A292QNI9-F1
#
_cell.length_a   1.000
_cell.length_b   1.000
_cell.length_c   1.000
_cell.angle_alpha   90.00
_cell.angle_beta   90.00
_cell.angle_gamma   90.00
#
_symmetry.space_group_name_H-M   'P 1'
#
loop_
_entity.id
_entity.type
_entity.pdbx_description
1 polymer ?
#
loop_
_entity_poly.entity_id
_entity_poly.type
_entity_poly.pdbx_seq_one_letter_code
_entity_poly.pdbx_strand_id
1 'polypeptide(L)'
;MEVLVEYLAKGFLIMLAISMPCVLVAAGIGLVVGILQAVTQVQEQTIAAAPKILGVFLVIVIGGIGFINMLKGFVMDGMSMAFNLVSKNDSYVLPADYYKYTSPFEREMSDKFKNQSDIDYIMKHPGKVPFIDQQQKTKYFASPQTPMPKPNFVETNKILGR
;
A
#
# COMPACT_ATOMS: atom_id res chain seq x y z
N MET A 1 14.12 -13.87 15.90
CA MET A 1 13.69 -15.07 15.14
C MET A 1 12.56 -15.82 15.84
N GLU A 2 12.60 -15.99 17.15
CA GLU A 2 11.55 -16.70 17.94
C GLU A 2 10.13 -16.16 17.69
N VAL A 3 9.96 -14.84 17.76
CA VAL A 3 8.68 -14.17 17.46
C VAL A 3 8.10 -14.53 16.08
N LEU A 4 8.95 -14.64 15.06
CA LEU A 4 8.51 -14.97 13.70
C LEU A 4 8.00 -16.42 13.64
N VAL A 5 8.68 -17.35 14.31
CA VAL A 5 8.31 -18.77 14.35
C VAL A 5 7.02 -18.97 15.13
N GLU A 6 6.85 -18.28 16.27
CA GLU A 6 5.60 -18.32 17.04
C GLU A 6 4.41 -17.82 16.22
N TYR A 7 4.59 -16.74 15.45
CA TYR A 7 3.53 -16.16 14.64
C TYR A 7 3.18 -17.05 13.43
N LEU A 8 4.18 -17.70 12.84
CA LEU A 8 3.99 -18.72 11.81
C LEU A 8 3.15 -19.89 12.35
N ALA A 9 3.48 -20.41 13.53
CA ALA A 9 2.73 -21.49 14.17
C ALA A 9 1.27 -21.09 14.44
N LYS A 10 1.03 -19.87 14.94
CA LYS A 10 -0.32 -19.31 15.12
C LYS A 10 -1.09 -19.25 13.80
N GLY A 11 -0.44 -18.79 12.72
CA GLY A 11 -1.04 -18.74 11.39
C GLY A 11 -1.47 -20.12 10.90
N PHE A 12 -0.63 -21.14 11.07
CA PHE A 12 -0.97 -22.53 10.74
C PHE A 12 -2.16 -23.06 11.55
N LEU A 13 -2.20 -22.78 12.86
CA LEU A 13 -3.32 -23.19 13.70
C LEU A 13 -4.64 -22.56 13.25
N ILE A 14 -4.63 -21.28 12.88
CA ILE A 14 -5.81 -20.58 12.36
C ILE A 14 -6.25 -21.14 11.00
N MET A 15 -5.30 -21.41 10.09
CA MET A 15 -5.60 -22.07 8.82
C MET A 15 -6.26 -23.43 9.03
N LEU A 16 -5.72 -24.23 9.96
CA LEU A 16 -6.28 -25.53 10.30
C LEU A 16 -7.67 -25.38 10.93
N ALA A 17 -7.85 -24.44 11.86
CA ALA A 17 -9.13 -24.20 12.51
C ALA A 17 -10.24 -23.79 11.52
N ILE A 18 -9.91 -22.97 10.52
CA ILE A 18 -10.86 -22.55 9.48
C ILE A 18 -11.17 -23.70 8.50
N SER A 19 -10.16 -24.47 8.10
CA SER A 19 -10.33 -25.55 7.11
C SER A 19 -10.97 -26.81 7.69
N MET A 20 -10.72 -27.14 8.96
CA MET A 20 -11.21 -28.35 9.62
C MET A 20 -12.73 -28.58 9.49
N PRO A 21 -13.63 -27.62 9.85
CA PRO A 21 -15.07 -27.84 9.73
C PRO A 21 -15.51 -27.99 8.27
N CYS A 22 -14.86 -27.26 7.35
CA CYS A 22 -15.15 -27.30 5.93
C CYS A 22 -14.79 -28.67 5.32
N VAL A 23 -13.61 -29.19 5.67
CA VAL A 23 -13.10 -30.50 5.22
C VAL A 23 -13.91 -31.65 5.82
N LEU A 24 -14.26 -31.59 7.11
CA LEU A 24 -15.07 -32.64 7.76
C LEU A 24 -16.42 -32.82 7.07
N VAL A 25 -17.11 -31.72 6.79
CA VAL A 25 -18.41 -31.78 6.10
C VAL A 25 -18.25 -32.24 4.65
N ALA A 26 -17.24 -31.75 3.94
CA ALA A 26 -16.94 -32.20 2.58
C ALA A 26 -16.64 -33.70 2.51
N ALA A 27 -15.91 -34.23 3.50
CA ALA A 27 -15.59 -35.65 3.61
C ALA A 27 -16.83 -36.48 3.96
N GLY A 28 -17.64 -36.05 4.93
CA GLY A 28 -18.86 -36.75 5.32
C GLY A 28 -19.87 -36.85 4.17
N ILE A 29 -20.14 -35.74 3.48
CA ILE A 29 -21.04 -35.73 2.33
C ILE A 29 -20.46 -36.52 1.17
N GLY A 30 -19.16 -36.39 0.90
CA GLY A 30 -18.48 -37.16 -0.14
C GLY A 30 -18.57 -38.67 0.08
N LEU A 31 -18.45 -39.12 1.33
CA LEU A 31 -18.60 -40.53 1.70
C LEU A 31 -20.03 -41.02 1.47
N VAL A 32 -21.04 -40.29 1.97
CA VAL A 32 -22.45 -40.67 1.81
C VAL A 32 -22.83 -40.75 0.33
N VAL A 33 -22.46 -39.73 -0.44
CA VAL A 33 -22.74 -39.68 -1.88
C VAL A 33 -21.99 -40.78 -2.63
N GLY A 34 -20.72 -41.07 -2.27
CA GLY A 34 -19.95 -42.15 -2.88
C GLY A 34 -20.56 -43.53 -2.67
N ILE A 35 -21.12 -43.80 -1.48
CA ILE A 35 -21.84 -45.06 -1.21
C ILE A 35 -23.10 -45.15 -2.07
N LEU A 36 -23.87 -44.07 -2.19
CA LEU A 36 -25.07 -44.04 -3.03
C LEU A 36 -24.74 -44.27 -4.50
N GLN A 37 -23.64 -43.71 -4.99
CA GLN A 37 -23.15 -43.96 -6.35
C GLN A 37 -22.74 -45.42 -6.57
N ALA A 38 -22.07 -46.04 -5.59
CA ALA A 38 -21.66 -47.44 -5.69
C ALA A 38 -22.85 -48.41 -5.70
N VAL A 39 -23.87 -48.16 -4.86
CA VAL A 39 -25.05 -49.05 -4.73
C VAL A 39 -25.99 -48.93 -5.95
N THR A 40 -26.14 -47.73 -6.52
CA THR A 40 -27.09 -47.49 -7.62
C THR A 40 -26.48 -47.67 -9.01
N GLN A 41 -25.16 -47.89 -9.11
CA GLN A 41 -24.40 -47.97 -10.37
C GLN A 41 -24.53 -46.71 -11.26
N VAL A 42 -24.97 -45.57 -10.71
CA VAL A 42 -25.08 -44.30 -11.44
C VAL A 42 -23.71 -43.61 -11.44
N GLN A 43 -22.98 -43.73 -12.55
CA GLN A 43 -21.64 -43.14 -12.75
C GLN A 43 -21.69 -41.71 -13.34
N GLU A 44 -22.76 -40.97 -13.11
CA GLU A 44 -22.81 -39.56 -13.51
C GLU A 44 -22.01 -38.69 -12.52
N GLN A 45 -20.85 -38.20 -12.96
CA GLN A 45 -19.95 -37.36 -12.14
C GLN A 45 -20.62 -36.07 -11.63
N THR A 46 -21.61 -35.54 -12.35
CA THR A 46 -22.31 -34.29 -12.02
C THR A 46 -23.22 -34.44 -10.80
N ILE A 47 -23.88 -35.60 -10.64
CA ILE A 47 -24.79 -35.87 -9.50
C ILE A 47 -24.01 -35.97 -8.18
N ALA A 48 -22.76 -36.46 -8.21
CA ALA A 48 -21.92 -36.50 -7.00
C ALA A 48 -21.47 -35.13 -6.52
N ALA A 49 -21.24 -34.22 -7.46
CA ALA A 49 -20.62 -32.94 -7.17
C ALA A 49 -21.60 -31.95 -6.51
N ALA A 50 -22.86 -31.94 -6.94
CA ALA A 50 -23.85 -30.98 -6.46
C ALA A 50 -24.11 -31.05 -4.95
N PRO A 51 -24.34 -32.23 -4.32
CA PRO A 51 -24.57 -32.31 -2.88
C PRO A 51 -23.35 -31.86 -2.07
N LYS A 52 -22.14 -32.19 -2.54
CA LYS A 52 -20.89 -31.81 -1.87
C LYS A 52 -20.69 -30.30 -1.86
N ILE A 53 -20.91 -29.63 -2.99
CA ILE A 53 -20.79 -28.17 -3.10
C ILE A 53 -21.81 -27.48 -2.19
N LEU A 54 -23.06 -27.96 -2.19
CA LEU A 54 -24.14 -27.38 -1.41
C LEU A 54 -23.86 -27.49 0.10
N GLY A 55 -23.31 -28.62 0.55
CA GLY A 55 -22.92 -28.80 1.94
C GLY A 55 -21.77 -27.90 2.40
N VAL A 56 -20.71 -27.80 1.58
CA VAL A 56 -19.58 -26.89 1.85
C VAL A 56 -20.05 -25.43 1.87
N PHE A 57 -20.93 -25.06 0.95
CA PHE A 57 -21.52 -23.73 0.90
C PHE A 57 -22.28 -23.41 2.19
N LEU A 58 -23.09 -24.35 2.69
CA LEU A 58 -23.84 -24.19 3.94
C LEU A 58 -22.91 -23.96 5.14
N VAL A 59 -21.80 -24.69 5.22
CA VAL A 59 -20.79 -24.51 6.27
C VAL A 59 -20.14 -23.13 6.20
N ILE A 60 -19.82 -22.65 4.99
CA ILE A 60 -19.24 -21.32 4.81
C ILE A 60 -20.26 -20.23 5.15
N VAL A 61 -21.54 -20.40 4.85
CA VAL A 61 -22.57 -19.41 5.20
C VAL A 61 -22.76 -19.33 6.72
N ILE A 62 -22.82 -20.48 7.40
CA ILE A 62 -22.97 -20.52 8.86
C ILE A 62 -21.69 -20.05 9.57
N GLY A 63 -20.53 -20.51 9.10
CA GLY A 63 -19.23 -20.23 9.72
C GLY A 63 -18.54 -18.96 9.23
N GLY A 64 -19.04 -18.33 8.16
CA GLY A 64 -18.33 -17.28 7.42
C GLY A 64 -17.97 -16.07 8.26
N ILE A 65 -18.91 -15.58 9.08
CA ILE A 65 -18.67 -14.45 9.98
C ILE A 65 -17.58 -14.79 11.01
N GLY A 66 -17.59 -16.01 11.55
CA GLY A 66 -16.59 -16.50 12.51
C GLY A 66 -15.20 -16.60 11.88
N PHE A 67 -15.09 -17.20 10.69
CA PHE A 67 -13.82 -17.32 9.96
C PHE A 67 -13.22 -15.95 9.61
N ILE A 68 -14.06 -15.00 9.18
CA ILE A 68 -13.64 -13.62 8.93
C ILE A 68 -13.10 -12.98 10.21
N ASN A 69 -13.74 -13.19 11.36
CA ASN A 69 -13.31 -12.59 12.62
C ASN A 69 -11.97 -13.16 13.10
N MET A 70 -11.76 -14.47 12.98
CA MET A 70 -10.47 -15.09 13.31
C MET A 70 -9.34 -14.57 12.41
N LEU A 71 -9.62 -14.43 11.11
CA LEU A 71 -8.63 -13.94 10.16
C LEU A 71 -8.32 -12.45 10.36
N LYS A 72 -9.33 -11.63 10.63
CA LYS A 72 -9.14 -10.22 10.99
C LYS A 72 -8.30 -10.07 12.26
N GLY A 73 -8.59 -10.85 13.31
CA GLY A 73 -7.82 -10.83 14.56
C GLY A 73 -6.35 -11.14 14.32
N PHE A 74 -6.07 -12.20 13.56
CA PHE A 74 -4.69 -12.57 13.20
C PHE A 74 -3.94 -11.49 12.42
N VAL A 75 -4.61 -10.84 11.46
CA VAL A 75 -4.01 -9.78 10.65
C VAL A 75 -3.75 -8.53 11.50
N MET A 76 -4.71 -8.13 12.35
CA MET A 76 -4.55 -6.94 13.20
C MET A 76 -3.43 -7.12 14.23
N ASP A 77 -3.37 -8.28 14.86
CA ASP A 77 -2.30 -8.63 15.81
C ASP A 77 -0.93 -8.62 15.12
N GLY A 78 -0.84 -9.20 13.91
CA GLY A 78 0.41 -9.33 13.17
C GLY A 78 0.88 -8.00 12.64
N MET A 79 -0.04 -7.16 12.18
CA MET A 79 0.20 -5.79 11.76
C MET A 79 0.72 -4.95 12.93
N SER A 80 0.09 -5.05 14.11
CA SER A 80 0.54 -4.32 15.30
C SER A 80 1.96 -4.72 15.70
N MET A 81 2.28 -6.02 15.60
CA MET A 81 3.60 -6.54 15.93
C MET A 81 4.65 -6.09 14.90
N ALA A 82 4.30 -6.10 13.61
CA ALA A 82 5.17 -5.63 12.54
C ALA A 82 5.52 -4.14 12.68
N PHE A 83 4.53 -3.28 12.96
CA PHE A 83 4.78 -1.85 13.15
C PHE A 83 5.65 -1.56 14.38
N ASN A 84 5.47 -2.31 15.46
CA ASN A 84 6.31 -2.20 16.66
C ASN A 84 7.76 -2.63 16.42
N LEU A 85 8.00 -3.56 15.49
CA LEU A 85 9.35 -4.00 15.11
C LEU A 85 10.02 -3.04 14.12
N VAL A 86 9.27 -2.45 13.18
CA VAL A 86 9.79 -1.51 12.18
C VAL A 86 10.15 -0.16 12.78
N SER A 87 9.30 0.41 13.64
CA SER A 87 9.56 1.73 14.25
C SER A 87 10.75 1.73 15.22
N LYS A 88 11.21 0.57 15.67
CA LYS A 88 12.37 0.43 16.58
C LYS A 88 13.69 0.20 15.86
N ASN A 89 13.67 -0.03 14.55
CA ASN A 89 14.89 -0.15 13.77
C ASN A 89 15.25 1.22 13.16
N ASP A 90 16.23 1.89 13.77
CA ASP A 90 16.78 3.18 13.33
C ASP A 90 17.34 3.18 11.89
N SER A 91 17.41 2.02 11.23
CA SER A 91 17.93 1.85 9.87
C SER A 91 16.93 2.20 8.76
N TYR A 92 15.62 2.27 9.06
CA TYR A 92 14.57 2.52 8.05
C TYR A 92 13.70 3.74 8.34
N VAL A 93 13.91 4.39 9.49
CA VAL A 93 13.27 5.66 9.82
C VAL A 93 14.27 6.77 9.55
N LEU A 94 13.84 7.78 8.82
CA LEU A 94 14.64 8.97 8.59
C LEU A 94 15.03 9.56 9.97
N PRO A 95 16.31 9.90 10.21
CA PRO A 95 16.73 10.47 11.48
C PRO A 95 15.86 11.68 11.82
N ALA A 96 15.63 11.95 13.11
CA ALA A 96 14.78 13.06 13.55
C ALA A 96 15.19 14.42 12.93
N ASP A 97 16.45 14.55 12.50
CA ASP A 97 17.03 15.72 11.84
C ASP A 97 16.88 15.75 10.29
N TYR A 98 16.11 14.85 9.68
CA TYR A 98 16.01 14.74 8.22
C TYR A 98 15.36 15.97 7.55
N TYR A 99 14.59 16.76 8.31
CA TYR A 99 14.00 18.02 7.85
C TYR A 99 15.06 19.03 7.39
N LYS A 100 16.28 18.96 7.92
CA LYS A 100 17.39 19.88 7.61
C LYS A 100 17.92 19.74 6.17
N TYR A 101 17.63 18.62 5.50
CA TYR A 101 18.16 18.29 4.17
C TYR A 101 17.08 18.04 3.11
N THR A 102 15.79 18.09 3.49
CA THR A 102 14.65 17.71 2.64
C THR A 102 13.69 18.85 2.31
N SER A 103 14.05 20.12 2.55
CA SER A 103 13.34 21.23 1.93
C SER A 103 14.07 21.75 0.69
N PRO A 104 14.12 20.98 -0.43
CA PRO A 104 14.62 21.49 -1.69
C PRO A 104 13.72 22.59 -2.25
N PHE A 105 12.56 22.87 -1.63
CA PHE A 105 11.58 23.84 -2.12
C PHE A 105 11.46 25.13 -1.30
N GLU A 106 11.96 25.16 -0.06
CA GLU A 106 11.76 26.32 0.83
C GLU A 106 12.59 27.53 0.39
N ARG A 107 13.76 27.29 -0.24
CA ARG A 107 14.52 28.33 -0.95
C ARG A 107 14.08 28.54 -2.40
N GLU A 108 13.39 27.57 -3.01
CA GLU A 108 12.92 27.69 -4.40
C GLU A 108 11.67 28.56 -4.51
N MET A 109 10.87 28.69 -3.45
CA MET A 109 9.64 29.51 -3.44
C MET A 109 9.89 31.02 -3.31
N SER A 110 11.15 31.46 -3.17
CA SER A 110 11.52 32.88 -3.08
C SER A 110 12.03 33.46 -4.41
N ASP A 111 11.52 33.00 -5.56
CA ASP A 111 11.79 33.66 -6.83
C ASP A 111 11.00 34.98 -6.88
N LYS A 112 11.62 36.08 -6.42
CA LYS A 112 11.08 37.43 -6.58
C LYS A 112 11.30 37.89 -8.02
N PHE A 113 10.24 37.94 -8.82
CA PHE A 113 10.33 38.43 -10.20
C PHE A 113 10.75 39.90 -10.19
N LYS A 114 11.88 40.21 -10.87
CA LYS A 114 12.49 41.55 -10.89
C LYS A 114 11.61 42.64 -11.52
N ASN A 115 10.57 42.23 -12.25
CA ASN A 115 9.65 43.10 -12.98
C ASN A 115 8.23 43.06 -12.40
N GLN A 116 8.11 42.77 -11.11
CA GLN A 116 6.84 42.91 -10.39
C GLN A 116 6.70 44.37 -9.98
N SER A 117 5.79 45.09 -10.63
CA SER A 117 5.44 46.46 -10.25
C SER A 117 4.92 46.48 -8.83
N ASP A 118 5.63 47.17 -7.93
CA ASP A 118 5.20 47.41 -6.56
C ASP A 118 3.76 47.93 -6.54
N ILE A 119 3.02 47.59 -5.47
CA ILE A 119 1.59 47.94 -5.32
C ILE A 119 1.37 49.46 -5.54
N ASP A 120 2.32 50.29 -5.08
CA ASP A 120 2.33 51.75 -5.28
C ASP A 120 2.41 52.17 -6.77
N TYR A 121 3.18 51.43 -7.59
CA TYR A 121 3.31 51.68 -9.03
C TYR A 121 2.04 51.30 -9.79
N ILE A 122 1.35 50.23 -9.39
CA ILE A 122 0.08 49.79 -9.98
C ILE A 122 -1.04 50.79 -9.66
N MET A 123 -1.06 51.34 -8.43
CA MET A 123 -2.02 52.37 -8.04
C MET A 123 -1.87 53.67 -8.83
N LYS A 124 -0.64 54.03 -9.22
CA LYS A 124 -0.34 55.24 -10.00
C LYS A 124 -0.55 55.07 -11.51
N HIS A 125 -0.62 53.84 -12.01
CA HIS A 125 -0.82 53.55 -13.44
C HIS A 125 -1.95 52.52 -13.64
N PRO A 126 -3.22 52.92 -13.44
CA PRO A 126 -4.35 52.01 -13.62
C PRO A 126 -4.43 51.55 -15.10
N GLY A 127 -4.43 50.23 -15.30
CA GLY A 127 -4.56 49.59 -16.63
C GLY A 127 -3.29 48.96 -17.19
N LYS A 128 -2.12 49.15 -16.56
CA LYS A 128 -0.90 48.38 -16.91
C LYS A 128 -0.82 47.15 -16.00
N VAL A 129 -1.21 45.99 -16.51
CA VAL A 129 -1.03 44.72 -15.80
C VAL A 129 0.44 44.31 -15.85
N PRO A 130 1.03 43.80 -14.74
CA PRO A 130 2.38 43.24 -14.79
C PRO A 130 2.37 42.01 -15.69
N PHE A 131 3.20 42.03 -16.74
CA PHE A 131 3.39 40.90 -17.65
C PHE A 131 4.79 40.32 -17.47
N ILE A 132 4.88 38.99 -17.52
CA ILE A 132 6.15 38.28 -17.43
C ILE A 132 6.83 38.34 -18.80
N ASP A 133 7.97 39.00 -18.89
CA ASP A 133 8.80 38.97 -20.08
C ASP A 133 9.32 37.52 -20.30
N GLN A 134 9.20 36.98 -21.51
CA GLN A 134 9.64 35.61 -21.80
C GLN A 134 11.14 35.44 -21.58
N GLN A 135 11.91 36.52 -21.66
CA GLN A 135 13.36 36.54 -21.37
C GLN A 135 13.66 36.37 -19.87
N GLN A 136 12.69 36.57 -18.97
CA GLN A 136 12.84 36.45 -17.52
C GLN A 136 12.48 35.06 -16.98
N LYS A 137 11.91 34.17 -17.82
CA LYS A 137 11.63 32.80 -17.41
C LYS A 137 12.94 32.01 -17.41
N THR A 138 13.37 31.55 -16.24
CA THR A 138 14.47 30.60 -16.12
C THR A 138 14.10 29.34 -16.92
N LYS A 139 14.89 29.01 -17.95
CA LYS A 139 14.70 27.76 -18.70
C LYS A 139 15.24 26.62 -17.85
N TYR A 140 14.33 25.89 -17.21
CA TYR A 140 14.67 24.65 -16.51
C TYR A 140 14.97 23.57 -17.56
N PHE A 141 16.22 23.11 -17.61
CA PHE A 141 16.56 21.90 -18.35
C PHE A 141 16.60 20.73 -17.37
N ALA A 142 16.12 19.56 -17.79
CA ALA A 142 16.13 18.37 -16.96
C ALA A 142 17.57 18.02 -16.55
N SER A 143 17.78 17.74 -15.28
CA SER A 143 19.08 17.34 -14.76
C SER A 143 19.50 15.98 -15.34
N PRO A 144 20.79 15.76 -15.65
CA PRO A 144 21.24 14.50 -16.23
C PRO A 144 20.90 13.31 -15.32
N GLN A 145 20.27 12.27 -15.87
CA GLN A 145 19.94 11.04 -15.15
C GLN A 145 21.17 10.11 -15.04
N THR A 146 22.22 10.59 -14.38
CA THR A 146 23.41 9.80 -14.06
C THR A 146 23.34 9.24 -12.63
N PRO A 147 24.04 8.14 -12.30
CA PRO A 147 24.07 7.55 -10.95
C PRO A 147 24.46 8.54 -9.84
N MET A 148 25.16 9.62 -10.20
CA MET A 148 25.36 10.80 -9.38
C MET A 148 24.93 12.02 -10.22
N PRO A 149 23.70 12.54 -10.04
CA PRO A 149 23.25 13.70 -10.80
C PRO A 149 23.98 14.95 -10.28
N LYS A 150 24.59 15.71 -11.19
CA LYS A 150 25.18 17.02 -10.88
C LYS A 150 24.10 18.10 -11.05
N PRO A 151 24.09 19.15 -10.21
CA PRO A 151 23.15 20.25 -10.37
C PRO A 151 23.30 20.90 -11.74
N ASN A 152 22.20 21.27 -12.36
CA ASN A 152 22.22 22.02 -13.61
C ASN A 152 22.79 23.44 -13.36
N PHE A 153 23.19 24.17 -14.40
CA PHE A 153 23.70 25.54 -14.33
C PHE A 153 22.74 26.49 -13.58
N VAL A 154 21.43 26.34 -13.79
CA VAL A 154 20.40 27.11 -13.07
C VAL A 154 20.39 26.78 -11.58
N GLU A 155 20.41 25.49 -11.23
CA GLU A 155 20.47 25.03 -9.83
C GLU A 155 21.79 25.43 -9.16
N THR A 156 22.91 25.35 -9.89
CA THR A 156 24.24 25.73 -9.42
C THR A 156 24.32 27.21 -9.08
N ASN A 157 23.82 28.09 -9.97
CA ASN A 157 23.77 29.52 -9.69
C ASN A 157 22.85 29.84 -8.51
N LYS A 158 21.71 29.14 -8.40
CA LYS A 158 20.77 29.29 -7.28
C LYS A 158 21.37 28.83 -5.95
N ILE A 159 22.13 27.73 -5.92
CA ILE A 159 22.87 27.26 -4.74
C ILE A 159 23.97 28.24 -4.32
N LEU A 160 24.66 28.84 -5.30
CA LEU A 160 25.71 29.83 -5.07
C LEU A 160 25.19 31.25 -4.78
N GLY A 161 23.86 31.45 -4.82
CA GLY A 161 23.22 32.75 -4.60
C GLY A 161 23.57 33.81 -5.63
N ARG A 162 23.83 33.40 -6.88
CA ARG A 162 24.27 34.26 -8.00
C ARG A 162 23.19 34.45 -9.05
#